data_AF-A0AB38G410-F1
#
_entry.id   AF-A0AB38G410-F1
#
_cell.length_a   1.000
_cell.length_b   1.000
_cell.length_c   1.000
_cell.angle_alpha   90.00
_cell.angle_beta   90.00
_cell.angle_gamma   90.00
#
_symmetry.space_group_name_H-M   'P 1'
#
loop_
_entity.id
_entity.type
_entity.pdbx_description
1 polymer ?
#
loop_
_entity_poly.entity_id
_entity_poly.type
_entity_poly.pdbx_seq_one_letter_code
_entity_poly.pdbx_strand_id
1 'polypeptide(L)'
;MTNWQKRLVIGFNIAALFIFLDVSLLIFIRSVNGHGVYQTLGMKWLTFSAWVLCYASLWMLQGIAYMFVKRLSLAKEQRNSH
;
A
#
# COMPACT_ATOMS: atom_id res chain seq x y z
N MET A 1 -0.24 16.67 -14.21
CA MET A 1 0.60 15.54 -13.73
C MET A 1 1.48 15.11 -14.89
N THR A 2 2.80 15.28 -14.77
CA THR A 2 3.74 15.02 -15.87
C THR A 2 3.81 13.50 -16.16
N ASN A 3 4.11 13.12 -17.40
CA ASN A 3 4.22 11.70 -17.80
C ASN A 3 5.22 10.91 -16.94
N TRP A 4 6.20 11.60 -16.37
CA TRP A 4 7.19 11.05 -15.46
C TRP A 4 6.60 10.70 -14.08
N GLN A 5 5.75 11.56 -13.52
CA GLN A 5 5.05 11.28 -12.26
C GLN A 5 4.13 10.05 -12.38
N LYS A 6 3.44 9.90 -13.51
CA LYS A 6 2.60 8.72 -13.77
C LYS A 6 3.43 7.44 -13.78
N ARG A 7 4.60 7.46 -14.44
CA ARG A 7 5.53 6.32 -14.48
C ARG A 7 6.05 5.95 -13.09
N LEU A 8 6.40 6.93 -12.26
CA LEU A 8 6.82 6.67 -10.88
C LEU A 8 5.71 6.04 -10.05
N VAL A 9 4.47 6.54 -10.16
CA VAL A 9 3.32 5.98 -9.44
C VAL A 9 3.04 4.54 -9.86
N ILE A 10 3.11 4.24 -11.16
CA ILE A 10 2.96 2.87 -11.67
C ILE A 10 4.07 1.97 -11.14
N GLY A 11 5.32 2.42 -11.19
CA GLY A 11 6.48 1.67 -10.66
C GLY A 11 6.35 1.40 -9.16
N PHE A 12 5.94 2.40 -8.38
CA PHE A 12 5.67 2.26 -6.94
C PHE A 12 4.57 1.24 -6.66
N ASN A 13 3.45 1.29 -7.39
CA ASN A 13 2.36 0.32 -7.22
C ASN A 13 2.79 -1.11 -7.56
N ILE A 14 3.58 -1.30 -8.62
CA ILE A 14 4.12 -2.63 -8.98
C ILE A 14 5.07 -3.14 -7.90
N ALA A 15 5.99 -2.30 -7.42
CA ALA A 15 6.91 -2.68 -6.35
C ALA A 15 6.18 -3.01 -5.05
N ALA A 16 5.18 -2.20 -4.66
CA ALA A 16 4.35 -2.44 -3.49
C ALA A 16 3.55 -3.75 -3.62
N LEU A 17 3.01 -4.04 -4.80
CA LEU A 17 2.31 -5.29 -5.08
C LEU A 17 3.26 -6.50 -5.01
N PHE A 18 4.48 -6.36 -5.52
CA PHE A 18 5.48 -7.42 -5.45
C PHE A 18 5.87 -7.73 -4.00
N ILE A 19 6.14 -6.70 -3.19
CA ILE A 19 6.42 -6.85 -1.75
C ILE A 19 5.23 -7.46 -1.02
N PHE A 20 4.01 -7.04 -1.34
CA PHE A 20 2.79 -7.58 -0.74
C PHE A 20 2.67 -9.09 -1.01
N LEU A 21 2.89 -9.52 -2.25
CA LEU A 21 2.85 -10.93 -2.64
C LEU A 21 3.98 -11.74 -2.01
N ASP A 22 5.20 -11.23 -2.00
CA ASP A 22 6.36 -11.88 -1.41
C ASP A 22 6.16 -12.13 0.10
N VAL A 23 5.75 -11.09 0.85
CA VAL A 23 5.45 -11.22 2.28
C VAL A 23 4.26 -12.14 2.53
N SER A 24 3.23 -12.11 1.66
CA SER A 24 2.11 -13.04 1.75
C SER A 24 2.58 -14.49 1.60
N LEU A 25 3.43 -14.77 0.61
CA LEU A 25 4.01 -16.09 0.39
C LEU A 25 4.82 -16.53 1.60
N LEU A 26 5.65 -15.65 2.16
CA LEU A 26 6.43 -15.91 3.37
C LEU A 26 5.54 -16.27 4.57
N ILE A 27 4.41 -15.59 4.77
CA ILE A 27 3.46 -15.89 5.86
C ILE A 27 2.91 -17.33 5.73
N PHE A 28 2.67 -17.81 4.51
CA PHE A 28 2.12 -19.14 4.29
C PHE A 28 3.17 -20.25 4.28
N ILE A 29 4.35 -20.00 3.71
CA ILE A 29 5.47 -20.97 3.67
C ILE A 29 6.06 -21.19 5.06
N ARG A 30 6.08 -20.17 5.93
CA ARG A 30 6.64 -20.31 7.27
C ARG A 30 5.84 -21.35 8.07
N SER A 31 6.52 -22.39 8.55
CA SER A 31 5.90 -23.44 9.38
C SER A 31 5.94 -23.08 10.87
N VAL A 32 6.93 -22.28 11.28
CA VAL A 32 7.23 -21.98 12.68
C VAL A 32 7.29 -20.47 12.89
N ASN A 33 6.63 -19.98 13.93
CA ASN A 33 6.67 -18.56 14.29
C ASN A 33 8.01 -18.18 14.96
N GLY A 34 8.20 -16.90 15.30
CA GLY A 34 9.42 -16.41 15.96
C GLY A 34 9.71 -17.02 17.34
N HIS A 35 8.75 -17.74 17.93
CA HIS A 35 8.84 -18.37 19.24
C HIS A 35 9.02 -19.90 19.17
N GLY A 36 9.25 -20.47 17.98
CA GLY A 36 9.42 -21.92 17.83
C GLY A 36 8.11 -22.72 17.82
N VAL A 37 6.95 -22.06 17.82
CA VAL A 37 5.64 -22.72 17.81
C VAL A 37 5.17 -22.92 16.37
N TYR A 38 4.67 -24.13 16.07
CA TYR A 38 4.05 -24.43 14.78
C TYR A 38 2.86 -23.53 14.53
N GLN A 39 2.89 -22.82 13.40
CA GLN A 39 1.88 -21.84 13.05
C GLN A 39 0.66 -22.57 12.49
N THR A 40 -0.45 -22.54 13.24
CA THR A 40 -1.72 -23.09 12.76
C THR A 40 -2.26 -22.28 11.58
N LEU A 41 -3.10 -22.90 10.75
CA LEU A 41 -3.76 -22.21 9.63
C LEU A 41 -4.48 -20.93 10.09
N GLY A 42 -5.17 -20.94 11.23
CA GLY A 42 -5.84 -19.78 11.77
C GLY A 42 -4.89 -18.61 12.09
N MET A 43 -3.72 -18.89 12.67
CA MET A 43 -2.71 -17.85 12.93
C MET A 43 -2.15 -17.26 11.64
N LYS A 44 -1.95 -18.10 10.59
CA LYS A 44 -1.52 -17.63 9.27
C LYS A 44 -2.53 -16.67 8.66
N TRP A 45 -3.82 -17.02 8.71
CA TRP A 45 -4.91 -16.17 8.22
C TRP A 45 -5.02 -14.84 9.00
N LEU A 46 -4.76 -14.86 10.31
CA LEU A 46 -4.78 -13.64 11.13
C LEU A 46 -3.61 -12.71 10.81
N THR A 47 -2.39 -13.26 10.65
CA THR A 47 -1.24 -12.46 10.21
C THR A 47 -1.44 -11.94 8.78
N PHE A 48 -2.02 -12.75 7.90
CA PHE A 48 -2.34 -12.35 6.54
C PHE A 48 -3.40 -11.24 6.50
N SER A 49 -4.46 -11.30 7.32
CA SER A 49 -5.47 -10.24 7.36
C SER A 49 -4.91 -8.91 7.88
N ALA A 50 -4.05 -8.95 8.89
CA ALA A 50 -3.32 -7.77 9.36
C ALA A 50 -2.41 -7.19 8.25
N TRP A 51 -1.75 -8.05 7.47
CA TRP A 51 -0.92 -7.65 6.34
C TRP A 51 -1.74 -7.00 5.22
N VAL A 52 -2.89 -7.58 4.88
CA VAL A 52 -3.86 -7.01 3.90
C VAL A 52 -4.34 -5.63 4.34
N LEU A 53 -4.65 -5.44 5.62
CA LEU A 53 -5.06 -4.13 6.17
C LEU A 53 -3.94 -3.09 6.06
N CYS A 54 -2.70 -3.50 6.29
CA CYS A 54 -1.53 -2.63 6.12
C CYS A 54 -1.37 -2.19 4.66
N TYR A 55 -1.49 -3.13 3.71
CA TYR A 55 -1.45 -2.83 2.28
C TYR A 55 -2.60 -1.93 1.83
N ALA A 56 -3.82 -2.17 2.31
CA ALA A 56 -4.97 -1.31 2.02
C ALA A 56 -4.77 0.12 2.53
N SER A 57 -4.10 0.28 3.68
CA SER A 57 -3.79 1.61 4.24
C SER A 57 -2.80 2.39 3.37
N LEU A 58 -1.84 1.72 2.71
CA LEU A 58 -0.96 2.37 1.72
C LEU A 58 -1.74 2.94 0.54
N TRP A 59 -2.71 2.19 0.01
CA TRP A 59 -3.60 2.65 -1.05
C TRP A 59 -4.46 3.85 -0.60
N MET A 60 -4.97 3.82 0.63
CA MET A 60 -5.74 4.93 1.19
C MET A 60 -4.89 6.20 1.31
N LEU A 61 -3.65 6.10 1.80
CA LEU A 61 -2.73 7.23 1.88
C LEU A 61 -2.42 7.83 0.50
N GLN A 62 -2.23 6.98 -0.51
CA GLN A 62 -2.02 7.42 -1.89
C GLN A 62 -3.25 8.15 -2.45
N GLY A 63 -4.45 7.66 -2.16
CA GLY A 63 -5.71 8.31 -2.52
C GLY A 63 -5.90 9.67 -1.83
N ILE A 64 -5.60 9.76 -0.53
CA ILE A 64 -5.66 11.01 0.25
C ILE A 64 -4.66 12.03 -0.30
N ALA A 65 -3.41 11.61 -0.56
CA ALA A 65 -2.39 12.48 -1.13
C ALA A 65 -2.81 13.04 -2.50
N TYR A 66 -3.40 12.20 -3.36
CA TYR A 66 -3.93 12.64 -4.65
C TYR A 66 -5.06 13.68 -4.48
N MET A 67 -6.02 13.43 -3.59
CA MET A 67 -7.11 14.35 -3.29
C MET A 67 -6.60 15.68 -2.72
N PHE A 68 -5.59 15.63 -1.85
CA PHE A 68 -4.99 16.81 -1.25
C PHE A 68 -4.28 17.68 -2.29
N VAL A 69 -3.44 17.08 -3.14
CA VAL A 69 -2.78 17.79 -4.26
C VAL A 69 -3.81 18.41 -5.19
N LYS A 70 -4.89 17.69 -5.52
CA LYS A 70 -5.97 18.20 -6.35
C LYS A 70 -6.71 19.38 -5.72
N ARG A 71 -6.96 19.35 -4.40
CA ARG A 71 -7.59 20.49 -3.71
C ARG A 71 -6.69 21.71 -3.67
N LEU A 72 -5.39 21.53 -3.45
CA LEU A 72 -4.42 22.63 -3.49
C LEU A 72 -4.28 23.25 -4.87
N SER A 73 -4.29 22.44 -5.94
CA SER A 73 -4.25 22.99 -7.30
C SER A 73 -5.49 23.82 -7.62
N LEU A 74 -6.68 23.34 -7.22
CA LEU A 74 -7.94 24.07 -7.42
C LEU A 74 -7.98 25.40 -6.62
N ALA A 75 -7.52 25.39 -5.37
CA ALA A 75 -7.44 26.59 -4.55
C ALA A 75 -6.45 27.63 -5.12
N LYS A 76 -5.35 27.18 -5.74
CA LYS A 76 -4.36 28.05 -6.38
C LYS A 76 -4.91 28.69 -7.66
N GLU A 77 -5.72 27.96 -8.42
CA GLU A 77 -6.35 28.46 -9.65
C GLU A 77 -7.42 29.51 -9.35
N GLN A 78 -8.22 29.33 -8.29
CA GLN A 78 -9.19 30.33 -7.82
C GLN A 78 -8.51 31.64 -7.36
N ARG A 79 -7.31 31.56 -6.78
CA ARG A 79 -6.54 32.75 -6.34
C ARG A 79 -5.90 33.51 -7.52
N ASN A 80 -5.53 32.84 -8.61
CA ASN A 80 -4.90 33.48 -9.77
C ASN A 80 -5.91 34.11 -10.74
N SER A 81 -7.21 33.81 -10.60
CA SER A 81 -8.30 34.38 -11.41
C SER A 81 -8.93 35.62 -10.77
N HIS A 82 -8.33 36.16 -9.72
CA HIS A 82 -8.81 37.29 -8.91
C HIS A 82 -7.72 38.33 -8.75
#